data_AF-A0A7S1ZWU4-F1
#
_entry.id   AF-A0A7S1ZWU4-F1
#
_cell.length_a   1.000
_cell.length_b   1.000
_cell.length_c   1.000
_cell.angle_alpha   90.00
_cell.angle_beta   90.00
_cell.angle_gamma   90.00
#
_symmetry.space_group_name_H-M   'P 1'
#
loop_
_entity.id
_entity.type
_entity.pdbx_description
1 polymer ?
#
loop_
_entity_poly.entity_id
_entity_poly.type
_entity_poly.pdbx_seq_one_letter_code
_entity_poly.pdbx_strand_id
1 'polypeptide(L)'
;RPRRPEAKPPRLSVAARARAKHAHRGADGFFGEVKGGAESQNELSQEILVGLLRDAVWINCHVFGGTEDVPMLEIRVMSGYGARWALPRSDGGGLNGEAIFR
;
A
#
# COMPACT_ATOMS: atom_id res chain seq x y z
N ARG A 1 7.40 38.46 -18.68
CA ARG A 1 8.01 37.29 -17.98
C ARG A 1 7.41 36.03 -18.59
N PRO A 2 8.20 35.07 -19.10
CA PRO A 2 7.64 33.79 -19.53
C PRO A 2 7.14 33.01 -18.29
N ARG A 3 5.95 32.42 -18.38
CA ARG A 3 5.41 31.55 -17.32
C ARG A 3 6.26 30.28 -17.25
N ARG A 4 6.78 29.96 -16.05
CA ARG A 4 7.42 28.67 -15.78
C ARG A 4 6.37 27.57 -16.04
N PRO A 5 6.71 26.46 -16.71
CA PRO A 5 5.81 25.33 -16.82
C PRO A 5 5.50 24.83 -15.41
N GLU A 6 4.22 24.82 -15.04
CA GLU A 6 3.78 24.25 -13.78
C GLU A 6 4.04 22.74 -13.79
N ALA A 7 4.73 22.24 -12.76
CA ALA A 7 4.92 20.81 -12.59
C ALA A 7 3.54 20.14 -12.42
N LYS A 8 3.31 18.99 -13.06
CA LYS A 8 2.08 18.23 -12.87
C LYS A 8 1.92 17.90 -11.38
N PRO A 9 0.74 18.08 -10.80
CA PRO A 9 0.52 17.74 -9.41
C PRO A 9 0.76 16.24 -9.18
N PRO A 10 1.32 15.86 -8.01
CA PRO A 10 1.60 14.47 -7.69
C PRO A 10 0.32 13.63 -7.70
N ARG A 11 0.42 12.39 -8.16
CA ARG A 11 -0.69 11.42 -8.16
C ARG A 11 -0.60 10.53 -6.93
N LEU A 12 -1.74 10.11 -6.39
CA LEU A 12 -1.80 9.12 -5.32
C LEU A 12 -1.23 7.78 -5.80
N SER A 13 -0.34 7.16 -5.01
CA SER A 13 0.14 5.79 -5.21
C SER A 13 -0.97 4.75 -4.95
N VAL A 14 -0.78 3.49 -5.34
CA VAL A 14 -1.74 2.44 -4.94
C VAL A 14 -1.79 2.32 -3.43
N ALA A 15 -0.64 2.40 -2.75
CA ALA A 15 -0.57 2.38 -1.29
C ALA A 15 -1.42 3.50 -0.68
N ALA A 16 -1.30 4.75 -1.17
CA ALA A 16 -2.10 5.86 -0.64
C ALA A 16 -3.61 5.68 -0.89
N ARG A 17 -4.00 5.17 -2.06
CA ARG A 17 -5.41 4.84 -2.33
C ARG A 17 -5.92 3.73 -1.41
N ALA A 18 -5.12 2.68 -1.20
CA ALA A 18 -5.45 1.59 -0.30
C ALA A 18 -5.54 2.09 1.16
N ARG A 19 -4.62 2.96 1.59
CA ARG A 19 -4.62 3.53 2.94
C ARG A 19 -5.89 4.31 3.18
N ALA A 20 -6.26 5.20 2.27
CA ALA A 20 -7.48 5.99 2.38
C ALA A 20 -8.75 5.12 2.50
N LYS A 21 -8.77 3.97 1.80
CA LYS A 21 -9.85 2.98 1.92
C LYS A 21 -9.87 2.24 3.27
N HIS A 22 -8.73 2.08 3.94
CA HIS A 22 -8.65 1.38 5.23
C HIS A 22 -8.67 2.32 6.43
N ALA A 23 -8.36 3.60 6.25
CA ALA A 23 -8.31 4.62 7.30
C ALA A 23 -9.61 4.78 8.09
N HIS A 24 -10.77 4.53 7.48
CA HIS A 24 -12.07 4.61 8.15
C HIS A 24 -12.53 3.28 8.78
N ARG A 25 -11.74 2.20 8.67
CA ARG A 25 -12.11 0.85 9.13
C ARG A 25 -11.48 0.46 10.46
N GLY A 26 -10.36 1.08 10.83
CA GLY A 26 -9.71 0.88 12.13
C GLY A 26 -10.33 1.79 13.19
N ALA A 27 -10.71 1.22 14.33
CA ALA A 27 -11.27 1.98 15.46
C ALA A 27 -10.21 2.79 16.24
N ASP A 28 -8.93 2.47 16.04
CA ASP A 28 -7.78 3.05 16.75
C ASP A 28 -7.00 4.09 15.93
N GLY A 29 -7.41 4.36 14.69
CA GLY A 29 -6.73 5.31 13.81
C GLY A 29 -5.37 4.83 13.27
N PHE A 30 -5.08 3.53 13.24
CA PHE A 30 -3.78 2.99 12.82
C PHE A 30 -3.27 3.54 11.47
N PHE A 31 -4.15 3.69 10.49
CA PHE A 31 -3.80 4.21 9.15
C PHE A 31 -3.82 5.75 9.04
N GLY A 32 -4.00 6.44 10.16
CA GLY A 32 -4.09 7.89 10.25
C GLY A 32 -5.31 8.48 9.54
N GLU A 33 -5.35 9.80 9.47
CA GLU A 33 -6.42 10.54 8.80
C GLU A 33 -6.12 10.78 7.30
N VAL A 34 -7.17 10.83 6.49
CA VAL A 34 -7.06 11.15 5.05
C VAL A 34 -7.16 12.66 4.87
N LYS A 35 -6.07 13.39 5.16
CA LYS A 35 -5.97 14.86 5.04
C LYS A 35 -4.70 15.29 4.30
N GLY A 36 -4.79 16.39 3.56
CA GLY A 36 -3.65 16.93 2.79
C GLY A 36 -3.60 16.48 1.33
N GLY A 37 -2.56 16.91 0.62
CA GLY A 37 -2.37 16.64 -0.80
C GLY A 37 -1.77 15.27 -1.10
N ALA A 38 -1.72 14.89 -2.38
CA ALA A 38 -1.26 13.57 -2.81
C ALA A 38 0.17 13.21 -2.34
N GLU A 39 1.07 14.18 -2.26
CA GLU A 39 2.43 14.01 -1.74
C GLU A 39 2.42 13.56 -0.27
N SER A 40 1.80 14.34 0.62
CA SER A 40 1.64 13.98 2.03
C SER A 40 0.93 12.64 2.24
N GLN A 41 -0.05 12.31 1.38
CA GLN A 41 -0.73 11.03 1.42
C GLN A 41 0.18 9.88 0.97
N ASN A 42 1.06 10.10 0.00
CA ASN A 42 2.03 9.10 -0.42
C ASN A 42 3.11 8.89 0.66
N GLU A 43 3.64 9.96 1.25
CA GLU A 43 4.66 9.92 2.31
C GLU A 43 4.17 9.14 3.52
N LEU A 44 3.03 9.52 4.09
CA LEU A 44 2.48 8.81 5.26
C LEU A 44 2.17 7.34 4.94
N SER A 45 1.78 7.02 3.70
CA SER A 45 1.57 5.62 3.32
C SER A 45 2.87 4.82 3.29
N GLN A 46 3.96 5.44 2.84
CA GLN A 46 5.29 4.82 2.87
C GLN A 46 5.78 4.64 4.30
N GLU A 47 5.61 5.63 5.17
CA GLU A 47 5.98 5.53 6.59
C GLU A 47 5.28 4.37 7.28
N ILE A 48 3.96 4.22 7.07
CA ILE A 48 3.19 3.11 7.62
C ILE A 48 3.67 1.76 7.07
N LEU A 49 3.98 1.67 5.76
CA LEU A 49 4.53 0.45 5.17
C LEU A 49 5.88 0.07 5.78
N VAL A 50 6.77 1.05 5.98
CA VAL A 50 8.06 0.84 6.64
C VAL A 50 7.86 0.37 8.08
N GLY A 51 6.89 0.94 8.81
CA GLY A 51 6.50 0.48 10.14
C GLY A 51 6.01 -0.97 10.15
N LEU A 52 5.08 -1.30 9.26
CA LEU A 52 4.56 -2.67 9.11
C LEU A 52 5.67 -3.68 8.80
N LEU A 53 6.63 -3.32 7.94
CA LEU A 53 7.77 -4.18 7.60
C LEU A 53 8.72 -4.36 8.79
N ARG A 54 8.97 -3.29 9.56
CA ARG A 54 9.85 -3.34 10.73
C ARG A 54 9.26 -4.20 11.85
N ASP A 55 7.96 -4.07 12.08
CA ASP A 55 7.27 -4.67 13.23
C ASP A 55 6.53 -5.97 12.84
N ALA A 56 6.79 -6.50 11.64
CA ALA A 56 6.16 -7.71 11.13
C ALA A 56 6.48 -8.89 12.04
N VAL A 57 5.44 -9.48 12.61
CA VAL A 57 5.51 -10.69 13.44
C VAL A 57 5.06 -11.94 12.69
N TRP A 58 4.41 -11.73 11.54
CA TRP A 58 3.96 -12.79 10.66
C TRP A 58 4.15 -12.38 9.21
N ILE A 59 4.74 -13.29 8.44
CA ILE A 59 4.99 -13.14 7.01
C ILE A 59 4.54 -14.44 6.34
N ASN A 60 3.77 -14.33 5.27
CA ASN A 60 3.31 -15.49 4.53
C ASN A 60 3.27 -15.23 3.03
N CYS A 61 3.66 -16.23 2.26
CA CYS A 61 3.49 -16.27 0.82
C CYS A 61 2.45 -17.35 0.50
N HIS A 62 1.34 -16.96 -0.13
CA HIS A 62 0.26 -17.89 -0.43
C HIS A 62 -0.39 -17.57 -1.77
N VAL A 63 -0.99 -18.58 -2.38
CA VAL A 63 -1.83 -18.43 -3.57
C VAL A 63 -3.27 -18.61 -3.12
N PHE A 64 -4.16 -17.70 -3.49
CA PHE A 64 -5.60 -17.94 -3.34
C PHE A 64 -6.06 -18.86 -4.48
N GLY A 65 -6.60 -20.02 -4.15
CA GLY A 65 -7.22 -20.89 -5.16
C GLY A 65 -8.32 -20.14 -5.91
N GLY A 66 -8.19 -20.04 -7.23
CA GLY A 66 -9.05 -19.23 -8.09
C GLY A 66 -8.51 -19.12 -9.51
N THR A 67 -9.16 -18.33 -10.36
CA THR A 67 -8.94 -18.30 -11.83
C THR A 67 -7.55 -17.85 -12.30
N GLU A 68 -6.71 -17.26 -11.44
CA GLU A 68 -5.44 -16.65 -11.88
C GLU A 68 -4.18 -17.08 -11.10
N ASP A 69 -4.30 -17.92 -10.05
CA ASP A 69 -3.18 -18.44 -9.25
C ASP A 69 -2.04 -17.42 -9.01
N VAL A 70 -2.40 -16.20 -8.60
CA VAL A 70 -1.43 -15.13 -8.35
C VAL A 70 -0.85 -15.29 -6.93
N PRO A 71 0.48 -15.46 -6.78
CA PRO A 71 1.09 -15.50 -5.46
C PRO A 71 1.00 -14.15 -4.77
N MET A 72 0.66 -14.18 -3.48
CA MET A 72 0.52 -13.01 -2.62
C MET A 72 1.53 -13.10 -1.48
N LEU A 73 2.33 -12.06 -1.32
CA LEU A 73 3.08 -11.83 -0.08
C LEU A 73 2.21 -11.02 0.87
N GLU A 74 2.05 -11.47 2.10
CA GLU A 74 1.32 -10.76 3.15
C GLU A 74 2.18 -10.67 4.41
N ILE A 75 2.18 -9.49 5.03
CA ILE A 75 2.80 -9.25 6.33
C ILE A 75 1.76 -8.76 7.32
N ARG A 76 1.94 -9.10 8.59
CA ARG A 76 1.12 -8.62 9.70
C ARG A 76 1.95 -8.27 10.92
N VAL A 77 1.49 -7.24 11.62
CA VAL A 77 1.99 -6.85 12.95
C VAL A 77 1.10 -7.46 14.05
N MET A 78 1.53 -7.39 15.31
CA MET A 78 0.82 -8.01 16.45
C MET A 78 -0.64 -7.55 16.58
N SER A 79 -0.95 -6.30 16.26
CA SER A 79 -2.31 -5.74 16.31
C SER A 79 -3.22 -6.24 15.18
N GLY A 80 -2.71 -7.07 14.27
CA GLY A 80 -3.48 -7.68 13.18
C GLY A 80 -3.50 -6.89 11.89
N TYR A 81 -3.06 -5.62 11.90
CA TYR A 81 -2.87 -4.82 10.68
C TYR A 81 -1.79 -5.42 9.79
N GLY A 82 -1.90 -5.13 8.50
CA GLY A 82 -0.96 -5.68 7.55
C GLY A 82 -0.93 -4.97 6.21
N ALA A 83 -0.06 -5.47 5.36
CA ALA A 83 0.03 -5.11 3.96
C ALA A 83 0.23 -6.39 3.13
N ARG A 84 -0.25 -6.36 1.89
CA ARG A 84 -0.02 -7.44 0.93
C ARG A 84 0.35 -6.93 -0.45
N TRP A 85 1.11 -7.75 -1.16
CA TRP A 85 1.58 -7.50 -2.53
C TRP A 85 1.22 -8.69 -3.41
N ALA A 86 0.73 -8.40 -4.62
CA ALA A 86 0.75 -9.39 -5.68
C ALA A 86 2.19 -9.53 -6.16
N LEU A 87 2.69 -10.77 -6.22
CA LEU A 87 4.02 -11.03 -6.74
C LEU A 87 3.97 -11.06 -8.28
N PRO A 88 5.03 -10.58 -8.96
CA PRO A 88 5.14 -10.71 -10.40
C PRO A 88 5.07 -12.18 -10.80
N ARG A 89 4.35 -12.46 -11.89
CA ARG A 89 4.42 -13.76 -12.53
C ARG A 89 5.77 -13.89 -13.23
N SER A 90 6.30 -15.11 -13.25
CA SER A 90 7.57 -15.43 -13.94
C SER A 90 7.50 -15.25 -15.47
N ASP A 91 6.31 -15.07 -16.03
CA ASP A 91 6.05 -14.87 -17.47
C ASP A 91 6.14 -13.40 -17.93
N GLY A 92 6.46 -12.46 -17.03
CA GLY A 92 6.58 -11.04 -17.36
C GLY A 92 5.23 -10.30 -17.47
N GLY A 93 4.10 -10.98 -17.19
CA GLY A 93 2.79 -10.37 -17.03
C GLY A 93 2.70 -9.60 -15.71
N GLY A 94 3.21 -8.37 -15.70
CA GLY A 94 3.36 -7.56 -14.50
C GLY A 94 2.04 -7.19 -13.84
N LEU A 95 1.78 -7.74 -12.65
CA LEU A 95 1.09 -6.98 -11.61
C LEU A 95 2.17 -6.17 -10.89
N ASN A 96 2.10 -4.85 -11.01
CA ASN A 96 3.00 -3.97 -10.26
C ASN A 96 2.80 -4.27 -8.77
N GLY A 97 3.84 -4.80 -8.13
CA GLY A 97 3.85 -5.20 -6.72
C GLY A 97 3.71 -3.99 -5.80
N GLU A 98 2.53 -3.38 -5.78
CA GLU A 98 2.20 -2.28 -4.91
C GLU A 98 1.38 -2.78 -3.72
N ALA A 99 1.71 -2.27 -2.53
CA ALA A 99 1.13 -2.71 -1.28
C ALA A 99 -0.34 -2.30 -1.16
N ILE A 100 -1.16 -3.22 -0.67
CA ILE A 100 -2.55 -2.96 -0.26
C ILE A 100 -2.65 -3.24 1.24
N PHE A 101 -3.20 -2.28 2.00
CA PHE A 101 -3.39 -2.41 3.44
C PHE A 101 -4.51 -3.39 3.82
N ARG A 102 -4.40 -3.97 5.01
CA ARG A 102 -5.38 -4.89 5.63
C ARG A 102 -5.86 -4.29 6.94
#